data_AF-A0AAE0ZP84-F1
#
_entry.id   AF-A0AAE0ZP84-F1
#
_cell.length_a   1.000
_cell.length_b   1.000
_cell.length_c   1.000
_cell.angle_alpha   90.00
_cell.angle_beta   90.00
_cell.angle_gamma   90.00
#
_symmetry.space_group_name_H-M   'P 1'
#
loop_
_entity.id
_entity.type
_entity.pdbx_description
1 polymer ?
#
loop_
_entity_poly.entity_id
_entity_poly.type
_entity_poly.pdbx_seq_one_letter_code
_entity_poly.pdbx_strand_id
1 'polypeptide(L)'
;MRKLIAIKPKKRLKRTNFTASALQIHKRLDLPDLKPDAPLQTSIDWPPWSHPEIVKDIDGISTKRSMSTSLLRCVTQDMLKEKYPSDHWIRAFTDGSASEAIRDGGDGPNCPCGASRQDAQHILQDCSQLEEARRKYWPEPREMNQKLYGSALHLGITAEFINSLDLTI
;
A
#
# COMPACT_ATOMS: atom_id res chain seq x y z
N MET A 1 17.01 -43.86 -22.47
CA MET A 1 16.87 -42.39 -22.44
C MET A 1 15.46 -42.03 -21.96
N ARG A 2 15.31 -41.41 -20.78
CA ARG A 2 13.99 -41.04 -20.21
C ARG A 2 13.61 -39.64 -20.71
N LYS A 3 12.48 -39.51 -21.42
CA LYS A 3 11.94 -38.21 -21.86
C LYS A 3 11.32 -37.49 -20.66
N LEU A 4 11.83 -36.30 -20.36
CA LEU A 4 11.23 -35.37 -19.39
C LEU A 4 9.94 -34.79 -20.00
N ILE A 5 8.80 -35.06 -19.37
CA ILE A 5 7.52 -34.45 -19.73
C ILE A 5 7.50 -33.05 -19.11
N ALA A 6 7.60 -32.01 -19.95
CA ALA A 6 7.47 -30.63 -19.51
C ALA A 6 6.04 -30.36 -19.05
N ILE A 7 5.83 -30.27 -17.74
CA ILE A 7 4.58 -29.80 -17.15
C ILE A 7 4.47 -28.31 -17.48
N LYS A 8 3.59 -27.95 -18.43
CA LYS A 8 3.27 -26.54 -18.70
C LYS A 8 2.71 -25.92 -17.42
N PRO A 9 3.25 -24.79 -16.93
CA PRO A 9 2.68 -24.12 -15.77
C PRO A 9 1.23 -23.73 -16.10
N LYS A 10 0.31 -24.06 -15.19
CA LYS A 10 -1.08 -23.59 -15.27
C LYS A 10 -1.03 -22.08 -15.44
N LYS A 11 -1.59 -21.57 -16.54
CA LYS A 11 -1.69 -20.13 -16.79
C LYS A 11 -2.29 -19.48 -15.54
N ARG A 12 -1.64 -18.44 -15.02
CA ARG A 12 -2.15 -17.62 -13.91
C ARG A 12 -3.60 -17.24 -14.24
N LEU A 13 -4.54 -17.53 -13.34
CA LEU A 13 -5.92 -17.07 -13.50
C LEU A 13 -5.87 -15.55 -13.72
N LYS A 14 -6.51 -15.06 -14.80
CA LYS A 14 -6.72 -13.63 -14.98
C LYS A 14 -7.54 -13.16 -13.79
N ARG A 15 -6.93 -12.40 -12.88
CA ARG A 15 -7.64 -11.80 -11.75
C ARG A 15 -8.66 -10.85 -12.35
N THR A 16 -9.94 -11.13 -12.16
CA THR A 16 -10.95 -10.07 -12.24
C THR A 16 -10.60 -9.09 -11.12
N ASN A 17 -10.57 -7.79 -11.42
CA ASN A 17 -10.37 -6.79 -10.38
C ASN A 17 -11.50 -6.93 -9.35
N PHE A 18 -11.13 -6.97 -8.08
CA PHE A 18 -12.07 -7.11 -6.97
C PHE A 18 -13.21 -6.08 -7.10
N THR A 19 -12.87 -4.85 -7.49
CA THR A 19 -13.82 -3.75 -7.71
C THR A 19 -14.86 -4.06 -8.77
N ALA A 20 -14.51 -4.60 -9.95
CA ALA A 20 -15.56 -4.89 -10.94
C ALA A 20 -16.40 -6.09 -10.51
N SER A 21 -15.82 -7.08 -9.82
CA SER A 21 -16.59 -8.17 -9.22
C SER A 21 -17.56 -7.63 -8.16
N ALA A 22 -17.12 -6.71 -7.30
CA ALA A 22 -17.95 -6.07 -6.29
C ALA A 22 -19.07 -5.22 -6.92
N LEU A 23 -18.75 -4.38 -7.92
CA LEU A 23 -19.73 -3.57 -8.66
C LEU A 23 -20.76 -4.45 -9.40
N GLN A 24 -20.32 -5.56 -9.99
CA GLN A 24 -21.22 -6.49 -10.67
C GLN A 24 -22.16 -7.18 -9.69
N ILE A 25 -21.66 -7.54 -8.51
CA ILE A 25 -22.49 -8.10 -7.42
C ILE A 25 -23.48 -7.05 -6.92
N HIS A 26 -23.03 -5.81 -6.69
CA HIS A 26 -23.87 -4.71 -6.23
C HIS A 26 -25.03 -4.44 -7.19
N LYS A 27 -24.74 -4.38 -8.51
CA LYS A 27 -25.76 -4.26 -9.56
C LYS A 27 -26.69 -5.45 -9.64
N ARG A 28 -26.16 -6.68 -9.52
CA ARG A 28 -26.97 -7.91 -9.62
C ARG A 28 -27.94 -8.07 -8.45
N LEU A 29 -27.53 -7.64 -7.27
CA LEU A 29 -28.29 -7.81 -6.04
C LEU A 29 -29.09 -6.56 -5.65
N ASP A 30 -29.02 -5.49 -6.46
CA ASP A 30 -29.67 -4.20 -6.20
C ASP A 30 -29.42 -3.70 -4.76
N LEU A 31 -28.16 -3.78 -4.33
CA LEU A 31 -27.78 -3.42 -2.97
C LEU A 31 -27.95 -1.90 -2.78
N PRO A 32 -28.49 -1.44 -1.64
CA PRO A 32 -28.56 -0.02 -1.34
C PRO A 32 -27.15 0.54 -1.16
N ASP A 33 -26.90 1.73 -1.71
CA ASP A 33 -25.69 2.50 -1.42
C ASP A 33 -25.71 2.88 0.07
N LEU A 34 -24.99 2.12 0.88
CA LEU A 34 -24.74 2.44 2.28
C LEU A 34 -23.77 3.63 2.31
N LYS A 35 -24.31 4.84 2.23
CA LYS A 35 -23.58 6.01 2.69
C LYS A 35 -23.44 5.85 4.21
N PRO A 36 -22.23 5.93 4.78
CA PRO A 36 -22.11 5.94 6.22
C PRO A 36 -22.92 7.14 6.75
N ASP A 37 -23.89 6.86 7.63
CA ASP A 37 -24.82 7.87 8.19
C ASP A 37 -24.12 8.94 9.03
N ALA A 38 -22.85 8.72 9.36
CA ALA A 38 -21.99 9.65 10.08
C ALA A 38 -20.60 9.72 9.43
N PRO A 39 -19.94 10.89 9.46
CA PRO A 39 -18.51 10.94 9.16
C PRO A 39 -17.80 9.94 10.08
N LEU A 40 -16.89 9.14 9.51
CA LEU A 40 -16.02 8.26 10.28
C LEU A 40 -15.39 9.11 11.39
N GLN A 41 -15.48 8.65 12.64
CA GLN A 41 -14.90 9.35 13.77
C GLN A 41 -13.38 9.46 13.53
N THR A 42 -12.93 10.64 13.12
CA THR A 42 -11.55 10.90 12.66
C THR A 42 -10.57 11.05 13.83
N SER A 43 -11.11 11.26 15.03
CA SER A 43 -10.37 11.41 16.28
C SER A 43 -10.71 10.22 17.18
N ILE A 44 -9.85 9.21 17.12
CA ILE A 44 -9.53 8.44 18.30
C ILE A 44 -8.36 9.19 18.91
N ASP A 45 -8.52 9.69 20.14
CA ASP A 45 -7.39 10.15 20.95
C ASP A 45 -6.55 8.91 21.25
N TRP A 46 -5.66 8.58 20.31
CA TRP A 46 -4.70 7.52 20.50
C TRP A 46 -3.88 7.91 21.73
N PRO A 47 -3.73 7.01 22.73
CA PRO A 47 -2.87 7.30 23.86
C PRO A 47 -1.48 7.69 23.35
N PRO A 48 -0.66 8.44 24.11
CA PRO A 48 0.71 8.70 23.72
C PRO A 48 1.48 7.38 23.72
N TRP A 49 1.45 6.66 22.60
CA TRP A 49 2.23 5.46 22.41
C TRP A 49 3.69 5.89 22.50
N SER A 50 4.42 5.35 23.46
CA SER A 50 5.85 5.16 23.26
C SER A 50 6.03 4.45 21.92
N HIS A 51 6.97 4.93 21.10
CA HIS A 51 7.29 4.32 19.80
C HIS A 51 7.30 2.79 19.93
N PRO A 52 6.60 2.05 19.05
CA PRO A 52 6.55 0.60 19.14
C PRO A 52 7.96 0.03 19.09
N GLU A 53 8.24 -0.98 19.92
CA GLU A 53 9.52 -1.68 19.87
C GLU A 53 9.62 -2.46 18.56
N ILE A 54 10.62 -2.13 17.74
CA ILE A 54 10.83 -2.77 16.44
C ILE A 54 11.86 -3.89 16.60
N VAL A 55 11.37 -5.13 16.72
CA VAL A 55 12.21 -6.33 16.72
C VAL A 55 12.37 -6.83 15.28
N LYS A 56 13.61 -6.82 14.76
CA LYS A 56 13.93 -7.22 13.37
C LYS A 56 14.55 -8.61 13.27
N ASP A 57 15.05 -9.13 14.38
CA ASP A 57 15.81 -10.37 14.43
C ASP A 57 15.02 -11.45 15.17
N ILE A 58 15.20 -12.69 14.71
CA ILE A 58 14.65 -13.87 15.36
C ILE A 58 15.84 -14.71 15.80
N ASP A 59 15.87 -15.03 17.09
CA ASP A 59 16.93 -15.83 17.69
C ASP A 59 17.12 -17.14 16.91
N GLY A 60 18.36 -17.42 16.51
CA GLY A 60 18.71 -18.61 15.72
C GLY A 60 18.59 -18.46 14.19
N ILE A 61 18.13 -17.31 13.67
CA ILE A 61 18.11 -17.04 12.22
C ILE A 61 19.21 -16.04 11.86
N SER A 62 20.32 -16.52 11.28
CA SER A 62 21.42 -15.65 10.84
C SER A 62 21.18 -15.00 9.48
N THR A 63 20.80 -15.79 8.46
CA THR A 63 20.46 -15.27 7.12
C THR A 63 19.34 -16.08 6.49
N LYS A 64 18.41 -15.40 5.78
CA LYS A 64 17.30 -16.08 5.07
C LYS A 64 17.75 -17.13 4.04
N ARG A 65 19.02 -17.11 3.62
CA ARG A 65 19.59 -18.04 2.63
C ARG A 65 20.20 -19.30 3.25
N SER A 66 20.46 -19.32 4.56
CA SER A 66 21.12 -20.46 5.21
C SER A 66 20.14 -21.56 5.64
N MET A 67 18.84 -21.28 5.72
CA MET A 67 17.83 -22.22 6.23
C MET A 67 16.70 -22.45 5.24
N SER A 68 16.07 -23.62 5.33
CA SER A 68 14.89 -23.92 4.52
C SER A 68 13.70 -23.03 4.93
N THR A 69 12.83 -22.72 3.98
CA THR A 69 11.61 -21.94 4.23
C THR A 69 10.72 -22.54 5.31
N SER A 70 10.68 -23.86 5.41
CA SER A 70 9.93 -24.57 6.45
C SER A 70 10.52 -24.33 7.85
N LEU A 71 11.85 -24.40 7.99
CA LEU A 71 12.52 -24.12 9.27
C LEU A 71 12.33 -22.67 9.70
N LEU A 72 12.47 -21.71 8.76
CA LEU A 72 12.22 -20.30 9.04
C LEU A 72 10.80 -20.07 9.57
N ARG A 73 9.80 -20.74 8.98
CA ARG A 73 8.40 -20.68 9.44
C ARG A 73 8.24 -21.26 10.84
N CYS A 74 8.80 -22.44 11.12
CA CYS A 74 8.69 -23.07 12.44
C CYS A 74 9.33 -22.17 13.51
N VAL A 75 10.58 -21.74 13.32
CA VAL A 75 11.31 -20.89 14.28
C VAL A 75 10.56 -19.58 14.54
N THR A 76 10.01 -18.95 13.50
CA THR A 76 9.20 -17.74 13.65
C THR A 76 7.92 -18.01 14.44
N GLN A 77 7.21 -19.11 14.15
CA GLN A 77 5.99 -19.45 14.87
C GLN A 77 6.25 -19.80 16.33
N ASP A 78 7.35 -20.48 16.63
CA ASP A 78 7.73 -20.84 18.01
C ASP A 78 8.08 -19.58 18.81
N MET A 79 8.89 -18.68 18.25
CA MET A 79 9.17 -17.37 18.85
C MET A 79 7.89 -16.57 19.11
N LEU A 80 6.97 -16.51 18.14
CA LEU A 80 5.69 -15.82 18.32
C LEU A 80 4.84 -16.44 19.43
N LYS A 81 4.82 -17.76 19.57
CA LYS A 81 4.07 -18.42 20.66
C LYS A 81 4.68 -18.13 22.03
N GLU A 82 6.00 -18.11 22.14
CA GLU A 82 6.71 -17.93 23.40
C GLU A 82 6.72 -16.48 23.87
N LYS A 83 7.10 -15.54 22.98
CA LYS A 83 7.25 -14.12 23.34
C LYS A 83 5.95 -13.31 23.20
N TYR A 84 5.05 -13.71 22.29
CA TYR A 84 3.84 -12.95 21.94
C TYR A 84 2.58 -13.85 21.85
N PRO A 85 2.20 -14.48 22.97
CA PRO A 85 1.13 -15.48 22.98
C PRO A 85 -0.21 -14.87 22.57
N SER A 86 -1.01 -15.64 21.83
CA SER A 86 -2.22 -15.14 21.16
C SER A 86 -3.39 -14.81 22.09
N ASP A 87 -3.29 -15.19 23.35
CA ASP A 87 -4.24 -14.84 24.42
C ASP A 87 -4.05 -13.40 24.91
N HIS A 88 -2.83 -12.85 24.81
CA HIS A 88 -2.49 -11.49 25.21
C HIS A 88 -2.22 -10.55 24.03
N TRP A 89 -1.98 -11.10 22.84
CA TRP A 89 -1.56 -10.34 21.66
C TRP A 89 -2.45 -10.57 20.44
N ILE A 90 -2.90 -9.47 19.83
CA ILE A 90 -3.49 -9.48 18.50
C ILE A 90 -2.37 -9.60 17.48
N ARG A 91 -2.43 -10.63 16.63
CA ARG A 91 -1.45 -10.86 15.56
C ARG A 91 -2.01 -10.37 14.23
N ALA A 92 -1.46 -9.27 13.73
CA ALA A 92 -1.71 -8.79 12.38
C ALA A 92 -0.60 -9.27 11.45
N PHE A 93 -0.95 -10.04 10.42
CA PHE A 93 -0.02 -10.45 9.36
C PHE A 93 -0.28 -9.62 8.12
N THR A 94 0.67 -8.77 7.75
CA THR A 94 0.63 -8.01 6.50
C THR A 94 1.45 -8.75 5.44
N ASP A 95 0.87 -9.01 4.27
CA ASP A 95 1.63 -9.55 3.14
C ASP A 95 2.54 -8.45 2.53
N GLY A 96 3.75 -8.84 2.14
CA GLY A 96 4.76 -7.95 1.61
C GLY A 96 4.79 -7.97 0.09
N SER A 97 4.11 -7.01 -0.53
CA SER A 97 4.62 -6.22 -1.67
C SER A 97 3.57 -5.21 -2.11
N ALA A 98 3.70 -3.99 -1.60
CA ALA A 98 2.95 -2.83 -2.09
C ALA A 98 3.48 -2.34 -3.46
N SER A 99 4.61 -2.89 -3.95
CA SER A 99 5.20 -2.47 -5.22
C SER A 99 4.26 -2.68 -6.41
N GLU A 100 3.43 -3.72 -6.39
CA GLU A 100 2.40 -3.96 -7.42
C GLU A 100 1.04 -3.35 -7.04
N ALA A 101 0.80 -3.04 -5.76
CA ALA A 101 -0.44 -2.41 -5.30
C ALA A 101 -0.53 -0.92 -5.70
N ILE A 102 0.61 -0.22 -5.78
CA ILE A 102 0.66 1.16 -6.29
C ILE A 102 0.31 1.19 -7.79
N ARG A 103 0.67 0.15 -8.54
CA ARG A 103 0.45 0.09 -9.99
C ARG A 103 -0.94 -0.42 -10.38
N ASP A 104 -1.43 -1.46 -9.71
CA ASP A 104 -2.64 -2.19 -10.10
C ASP A 104 -3.69 -2.32 -8.98
N GLY A 105 -3.45 -1.74 -7.80
CA GLY A 105 -4.29 -1.92 -6.60
C GLY A 105 -5.03 -0.67 -6.10
N GLY A 106 -4.64 0.53 -6.53
CA GLY A 106 -5.34 1.77 -6.18
C GLY A 106 -6.48 2.06 -7.16
N ASP A 107 -7.72 2.16 -6.66
CA ASP A 107 -8.83 2.69 -7.43
C ASP A 107 -8.95 4.21 -7.27
N GLY A 108 -7.90 4.94 -7.66
CA GLY A 108 -7.94 6.41 -7.64
C GLY A 108 -8.83 6.94 -8.77
N PRO A 109 -9.60 8.03 -8.57
CA PRO A 109 -10.38 8.64 -9.62
C PRO A 109 -9.50 9.05 -10.80
N ASN A 110 -10.07 9.26 -11.98
CA ASN A 110 -9.33 9.89 -13.07
C ASN A 110 -8.97 11.32 -12.69
N CYS A 111 -7.78 11.77 -13.04
CA CYS A 111 -7.43 13.16 -12.83
C CYS A 111 -8.34 14.05 -13.72
N PRO A 112 -8.81 15.21 -13.24
CA PRO A 112 -9.63 16.13 -14.03
C PRO A 112 -8.98 16.56 -15.37
N CYS A 113 -7.66 16.43 -15.50
CA CYS A 113 -6.96 16.70 -16.75
C CYS A 113 -7.24 15.68 -17.87
N GLY A 114 -7.80 14.51 -17.54
CA GLY A 114 -8.13 13.45 -18.50
C GLY A 114 -6.95 12.63 -19.04
N ALA A 115 -5.71 12.96 -18.69
CA ALA A 115 -4.51 12.30 -19.22
C ALA A 115 -4.12 11.01 -18.50
N SER A 116 -4.37 10.92 -17.18
CA SER A 116 -4.05 9.73 -16.38
C SER A 116 -4.98 9.64 -15.16
N ARG A 117 -4.82 8.56 -14.39
CA ARG A 117 -5.39 8.44 -13.05
C ARG A 117 -4.80 9.49 -12.11
N GLN A 118 -5.57 9.87 -11.11
CA GLN A 118 -5.11 10.69 -10.00
C GLN A 118 -4.26 9.83 -9.07
N ASP A 119 -3.00 9.61 -9.46
CA ASP A 119 -1.98 8.97 -8.65
C ASP A 119 -0.87 9.97 -8.29
N ALA A 120 -0.02 9.57 -7.33
CA ALA A 120 1.06 10.42 -6.87
C ALA A 120 2.04 10.79 -8.00
N GLN A 121 2.24 9.90 -8.97
CA GLN A 121 3.10 10.13 -10.14
C GLN A 121 2.58 11.26 -11.00
N HIS A 122 1.32 11.13 -11.38
CA HIS A 122 0.65 12.11 -12.20
C HIS A 122 0.54 13.46 -11.50
N ILE A 123 0.08 13.51 -10.25
CA ILE A 123 -0.12 14.79 -9.53
C ILE A 123 1.21 15.51 -9.26
N LEU A 124 2.22 14.79 -8.79
CA LEU A 124 3.49 15.40 -8.36
C LEU A 124 4.48 15.65 -9.50
N GLN A 125 4.34 15.02 -10.67
CA GLN A 125 5.30 15.19 -11.78
C GLN A 125 4.64 15.56 -13.10
N ASP A 126 3.64 14.79 -13.54
CA ASP A 126 3.32 14.72 -14.97
C ASP A 126 2.08 15.53 -15.37
N CYS A 127 1.21 15.91 -14.42
CA CYS A 127 -0.04 16.59 -14.72
C CYS A 127 0.23 18.01 -15.23
N SER A 128 -0.06 18.27 -16.51
CA SER A 128 0.15 19.57 -17.15
C SER A 128 -0.67 20.69 -16.52
N GLN A 129 -1.89 20.39 -16.07
CA GLN A 129 -2.75 21.38 -15.40
C GLN A 129 -2.21 21.83 -14.04
N LEU A 130 -1.32 21.04 -13.43
CA LEU A 130 -0.72 21.35 -12.13
C LEU A 130 0.72 21.88 -12.25
N GLU A 131 1.24 22.09 -13.46
CA GLU A 131 2.63 22.50 -13.66
C GLU A 131 2.95 23.86 -13.02
N GLU A 132 2.08 24.85 -13.22
CA GLU A 132 2.24 26.18 -12.64
C GLU A 132 2.18 26.15 -11.11
N ALA A 133 1.22 25.38 -10.56
CA ALA A 133 1.11 25.17 -9.13
C ALA A 133 2.36 24.48 -8.57
N ARG A 134 2.87 23.44 -9.23
CA ARG A 134 4.11 22.75 -8.83
C ARG A 134 5.30 23.69 -8.81
N ARG A 135 5.45 24.58 -9.79
CA ARG A 135 6.56 25.55 -9.84
C ARG A 135 6.59 26.53 -8.67
N LYS A 136 5.44 26.79 -8.03
CA LYS A 136 5.38 27.61 -6.80
C LYS A 136 6.04 26.92 -5.60
N TYR A 137 5.87 25.60 -5.49
CA TYR A 137 6.40 24.79 -4.38
C TYR A 137 7.80 24.22 -4.67
N TRP A 138 8.07 23.92 -5.94
CA TRP A 138 9.35 23.43 -6.44
C TRP A 138 9.77 24.25 -7.67
N PRO A 139 10.45 25.40 -7.46
CA PRO A 139 10.94 26.24 -8.56
C PRO A 139 11.90 25.50 -9.50
N GLU A 140 12.70 24.62 -8.91
CA GLU A 140 13.60 23.71 -9.64
C GLU A 140 12.98 22.32 -9.76
N PRO A 141 13.13 21.64 -10.93
CA PRO A 141 12.68 20.26 -11.09
C PRO A 141 13.26 19.35 -10.02
N ARG A 142 12.40 18.52 -9.42
CA ARG A 142 12.81 17.53 -8.41
C ARG A 142 12.31 16.15 -8.77
N GLU A 143 13.19 15.18 -8.55
CA GLU A 143 12.91 13.75 -8.69
C GLU A 143 11.74 13.32 -7.80
N MET A 144 10.97 12.33 -8.26
CA MET A 144 9.80 11.83 -7.54
C MET A 144 10.14 11.37 -6.11
N ASN A 145 11.25 10.65 -5.99
CA ASN A 145 11.69 10.10 -4.71
C ASN A 145 11.88 11.20 -3.65
N GLN A 146 12.39 12.38 -4.05
CA GLN A 146 12.58 13.49 -3.12
C GLN A 146 11.27 14.11 -2.63
N LYS A 147 10.21 14.07 -3.46
CA LYS A 147 8.88 14.58 -3.10
C LYS A 147 8.13 13.62 -2.17
N LEU A 148 8.33 12.30 -2.32
CA LEU A 148 7.64 11.27 -1.54
C LEU A 148 8.39 10.79 -0.30
N TYR A 149 9.72 10.81 -0.32
CA TYR A 149 10.59 10.21 0.71
C TYR A 149 11.74 11.14 1.14
N GLY A 150 11.58 12.45 0.91
CA GLY A 150 12.56 13.45 1.31
C GLY A 150 12.67 13.66 2.83
N SER A 151 13.44 14.66 3.24
CA SER A 151 13.50 15.09 4.65
C SER A 151 12.15 15.62 5.12
N ALA A 152 11.95 15.71 6.44
CA ALA A 152 10.71 16.24 7.03
C ALA A 152 10.32 17.62 6.46
N LEU A 153 11.30 18.49 6.20
CA LEU A 153 11.08 19.77 5.54
C LEU A 153 10.49 19.60 4.13
N HIS A 154 11.07 18.72 3.31
CA HIS A 154 10.60 18.48 1.95
C HIS A 154 9.23 17.79 1.92
N LEU A 155 8.97 16.87 2.84
CA LEU A 155 7.66 16.24 2.98
C LEU A 155 6.60 17.25 3.42
N GLY A 156 6.96 18.22 4.26
CA GLY A 156 6.09 19.36 4.61
C GLY A 156 5.67 20.14 3.37
N ILE A 157 6.61 20.46 2.47
CA ILE A 157 6.32 21.14 1.19
C ILE A 157 5.36 20.30 0.34
N THR A 158 5.59 18.98 0.23
CA THR A 158 4.68 18.09 -0.51
C THR A 158 3.28 18.09 0.09
N ALA A 159 3.15 18.04 1.42
CA ALA A 159 1.87 18.07 2.09
C ALA A 159 1.14 19.41 1.88
N GLU A 160 1.85 20.54 1.97
CA GLU A 160 1.28 21.86 1.68
C GLU A 160 0.82 21.99 0.23
N PHE A 161 1.59 21.47 -0.72
CA PHE A 161 1.17 21.42 -2.12
C PHE A 161 -0.12 20.63 -2.28
N ILE A 162 -0.17 19.40 -1.77
CA ILE A 162 -1.38 18.55 -1.87
C ILE A 162 -2.60 19.23 -1.22
N ASN A 163 -2.42 19.84 -0.05
CA ASN A 163 -3.49 20.57 0.63
C ASN A 163 -3.94 21.84 -0.12
N SER A 164 -3.07 22.41 -0.95
CA SER A 164 -3.44 23.55 -1.80
C SER A 164 -4.29 23.15 -3.01
N LEU A 165 -4.36 21.85 -3.33
CA LEU A 165 -5.15 21.33 -4.43
C LEU A 165 -6.54 20.96 -3.93
N ASP A 166 -7.56 21.32 -4.69
CA ASP A 166 -8.93 20.86 -4.49
C ASP A 166 -9.14 19.49 -5.17
N LEU A 167 -8.35 18.50 -4.74
CA LEU A 167 -8.46 17.14 -5.23
C LEU A 167 -9.52 16.39 -4.44
N THR A 168 -10.53 15.83 -5.12
CA THR A 168 -11.40 14.82 -4.54
C THR A 168 -10.60 13.53 -4.38
N ILE A 169 -10.37 13.11 -3.13
CA ILE A 169 -9.70 11.85 -2.76
C ILE A 169 -10.74 10.83 -2.34
#